data_AF-A0A447NL60-F1
#
_entry.id   AF-A0A447NL60-F1
#
_cell.length_a   1.000
_cell.length_b   1.000
_cell.length_c   1.000
_cell.angle_alpha   90.00
_cell.angle_beta   90.00
_cell.angle_gamma   90.00
#
_symmetry.space_group_name_H-M   'P 1'
#
loop_
_entity.id
_entity.type
_entity.pdbx_description
1 polymer ?
#
loop_
_entity_poly.entity_id
_entity_poly.type
_entity_poly.pdbx_seq_one_letter_code
_entity_poly.pdbx_strand_id
1 'polypeptide(L)' 'MRKLMTRLEELQLFIDLGEYRPGENIDNDRAMQMRDSLKAWLCQPVAQYSSFDDTLSGMNAFADQN' A
#
# COMPACT_ATOMS: atom_id res chain seq x y z
N MET A 1 -2.87 3.02 -8.22
CA MET A 1 -3.16 3.42 -6.82
C MET A 1 -4.52 2.96 -6.28
N ARG A 2 -5.69 3.47 -6.73
CA ARG A 2 -7.00 3.07 -6.12
C ARG A 2 -7.27 1.55 -6.14
N LYS A 3 -6.98 0.89 -7.27
CA LYS A 3 -7.10 -0.58 -7.39
C LYS A 3 -6.22 -1.32 -6.38
N LEU A 4 -5.00 -0.83 -6.14
CA LEU A 4 -4.09 -1.36 -5.13
C LEU A 4 -4.69 -1.20 -3.72
N MET A 5 -5.23 -0.02 -3.40
CA MET A 5 -5.90 0.21 -2.11
C MET A 5 -7.08 -0.73 -1.88
N THR A 6 -7.93 -0.95 -2.89
CA THR A 6 -9.05 -1.91 -2.81
C THR A 6 -8.55 -3.33 -2.58
N ARG A 7 -7.52 -3.77 -3.31
CA ARG A 7 -6.92 -5.10 -3.13
C ARG A 7 -6.34 -5.28 -1.72
N LEU A 8 -5.72 -4.24 -1.17
CA LEU A 8 -5.19 -4.24 0.19
C LEU A 8 -6.31 -4.30 1.25
N GLU A 9 -7.44 -3.65 1.00
CA GLU A 9 -8.62 -3.69 1.88
C GLU A 9 -9.27 -5.08 1.88
N GLU A 10 -9.40 -5.71 0.70
CA GLU A 10 -9.86 -7.10 0.58
C GLU A 10 -8.92 -8.06 1.33
N LEU A 11 -7.62 -7.91 1.17
CA LEU A 11 -6.60 -8.69 1.90
C LEU A 11 -6.66 -8.45 3.41
N GLN A 12 -6.91 -7.22 3.85
CA GLN A 12 -7.07 -6.91 5.27
C GLN A 12 -8.24 -7.67 5.90
N LEU A 13 -9.36 -7.84 5.18
CA LEU A 13 -10.48 -8.65 5.64
C LEU A 13 -10.08 -10.12 5.85
N PHE A 14 -9.33 -10.72 4.92
CA PHE A 14 -8.84 -12.10 5.07
C PHE A 14 -7.90 -12.26 6.28
N ILE A 15 -7.10 -11.24 6.58
CA ILE A 15 -6.21 -11.21 7.76
C ILE A 15 -7.03 -11.15 9.04
N ASP A 16 -8.03 -10.27 9.09
CA ASP A 16 -8.87 -10.06 10.28
C ASP A 16 -9.69 -11.31 10.61
N LEU A 17 -10.02 -12.13 9.60
CA LEU A 17 -10.66 -13.44 9.74
C LEU A 17 -9.69 -14.57 10.17
N GLY A 18 -8.38 -14.30 10.23
CA GLY A 18 -7.35 -15.28 10.59
C GLY A 18 -6.97 -16.25 9.47
N GLU A 19 -7.35 -15.94 8.22
CA GLU A 19 -7.12 -16.80 7.06
C GLU A 19 -5.76 -16.52 6.37
N TYR A 20 -5.06 -15.44 6.74
CA TYR A 20 -3.74 -15.12 6.21
C TYR A 20 -2.60 -15.76 7.02
N ARG A 21 -1.72 -16.48 6.32
CA ARG A 21 -0.45 -16.96 6.87
C ARG A 21 0.73 -16.50 6.00
N PRO A 22 1.74 -15.83 6.58
CA PRO A 22 2.95 -15.46 5.84
C PRO A 22 3.62 -16.68 5.20
N GLY A 23 4.03 -16.56 3.94
CA GLY A 23 4.71 -17.62 3.18
C GLY A 23 3.78 -18.60 2.46
N GLU A 24 2.47 -18.54 2.70
CA GLU A 24 1.49 -19.42 2.02
C GLU A 24 1.15 -18.91 0.61
N ASN A 25 1.16 -17.59 0.41
CA ASN A 25 0.92 -16.97 -0.89
C ASN A 25 1.85 -15.77 -1.09
N ILE A 26 2.77 -15.90 -2.04
CA ILE A 26 3.76 -14.88 -2.38
C ILE A 26 3.10 -13.56 -2.83
N ASP A 27 1.95 -13.63 -3.50
CA ASP A 27 1.23 -12.43 -3.94
C ASP A 27 0.60 -11.68 -2.77
N ASN A 28 0.08 -12.41 -1.77
CA ASN A 28 -0.44 -11.82 -0.54
C ASN A 28 0.68 -11.20 0.29
N ASP A 29 1.83 -11.87 0.38
CA ASP A 29 3.01 -11.36 1.09
C ASP A 29 3.55 -10.08 0.43
N ARG A 30 3.60 -10.05 -0.91
CA ARG A 30 3.97 -8.84 -1.67
C ARG A 30 2.99 -7.70 -1.42
N ALA A 31 1.69 -7.97 -1.46
CA ALA A 31 0.68 -6.97 -1.17
C ALA A 31 0.81 -6.44 0.27
N MET A 32 1.10 -7.31 1.24
CA MET A 32 1.34 -6.92 2.63
C MET A 32 2.56 -6.01 2.79
N GLN A 33 3.65 -6.27 2.09
CA GLN A 33 4.82 -5.39 2.08
C GLN A 33 4.52 -4.01 1.46
N MET A 34 3.69 -4.00 0.40
CA MET A 34 3.25 -2.76 -0.24
C MET A 34 2.31 -1.95 0.64
N ARG A 35 1.50 -2.61 1.49
CA ARG A 35 0.59 -1.94 2.44
C ARG A 35 1.34 -0.97 3.34
N ASP A 36 2.41 -1.43 3.96
CA ASP A 36 3.16 -0.63 4.93
C ASP A 36 3.89 0.52 4.23
N SER A 37 4.43 0.28 3.03
CA SER A 37 5.07 1.30 2.19
C SER A 37 4.08 2.37 1.73
N LEU A 38 2.89 1.97 1.29
CA LEU A 38 1.82 2.88 0.86
C LEU A 38 1.28 3.69 2.03
N LYS A 39 1.07 3.05 3.19
CA LYS A 39 0.62 3.73 4.42
C LYS A 39 1.65 4.74 4.91
N ALA A 40 2.94 4.40 4.86
CA ALA A 40 4.01 5.32 5.20
C ALA A 40 4.04 6.54 4.25
N TRP A 41 3.86 6.31 2.94
CA TRP A 41 3.83 7.40 1.96
C TRP A 41 2.59 8.32 2.10
N LEU A 42 1.42 7.74 2.41
CA LEU A 42 0.19 8.49 2.66
C LEU A 42 0.23 9.30 3.97
N CYS A 43 1.07 8.90 4.94
CA CYS A 43 1.14 9.55 6.24
C CYS A 43 2.15 10.71 6.20
N GLN A 44 1.63 11.94 6.15
CA GLN A 44 2.44 13.16 6.09
C GLN A 44 2.47 13.86 7.46
N PRO A 45 3.66 14.02 8.09
CA PRO A 45 3.83 14.88 9.26
C PRO A 45 3.47 16.34 8.95
N VAL A 46 2.93 17.07 9.93
CA VAL A 46 2.52 18.47 9.77
C VAL A 46 3.65 19.42 9.34
N ALA A 47 4.90 19.09 9.70
CA ALA A 47 6.09 19.87 9.36
C ALA A 47 6.74 19.46 8.03
N GLN A 48 6.24 18.41 7.38
CA GLN A 48 6.75 17.97 6.08
C GLN A 48 5.87 18.58 5.00
N TYR A 49 6.42 19.52 4.23
CA TYR A 49 5.78 19.99 3.01
C TYR A 49 6.02 18.98 1.88
N SER A 50 4.98 18.74 1.07
CA SER A 50 5.09 17.98 -0.18
C SER A 50 4.62 18.90 -1.30
N SER A 51 5.47 19.11 -2.30
CA SER A 51 5.07 19.87 -3.48
C SER A 51 4.10 19.05 -4.35
N PHE A 52 3.47 19.71 -5.30
CA PHE A 52 2.59 19.02 -6.24
C PHE A 52 3.34 18.00 -7.09
N ASP A 53 4.54 18.36 -7.59
CA ASP A 53 5.39 17.48 -8.39
C ASP A 53 5.93 16.28 -7.60
N ASP A 54 6.29 16.49 -6.33
CA ASP A 54 6.73 15.40 -5.44
C ASP A 54 5.60 14.40 -5.19
N THR A 55 4.39 14.93 -4.96
CA THR A 55 3.18 14.12 -4.75
C THR A 55 2.84 13.32 -6.01
N LEU A 56 2.88 13.94 -7.19
CA LEU A 56 2.62 13.26 -8.46
C LEU A 56 3.66 12.17 -8.75
N SER A 57 4.93 12.44 -8.49
CA SER A 57 6.02 11.47 -8.65
C SER A 57 5.81 10.25 -7.76
N GLY A 58 5.42 10.47 -6.49
CA GLY A 58 5.07 9.39 -5.57
C GLY A 58 3.84 8.61 -6.02
N MET A 59 2.77 9.29 -6.46
CA MET A 59 1.58 8.62 -7.00
C MET A 59 1.90 7.73 -8.19
N ASN A 60 2.79 8.18 -9.09
CA ASN A 60 3.19 7.41 -10.25
C ASN A 60 4.04 6.18 -9.88
N ALA A 61 4.93 6.31 -8.89
CA ALA A 61 5.71 5.18 -8.38
C ALA A 61 4.82 4.04 -7.84
N PHE A 62 3.67 4.35 -7.24
CA PHE A 62 2.67 3.34 -6.82
C PHE A 62 1.68 2.95 -7.92
N ALA A 63 1.67 3.63 -9.06
CA ALA A 63 0.88 3.25 -10.23
C ALA A 63 1.62 2.21 -11.07
N ASP A 64 2.93 2.37 -11.24
CA ASP A 64 3.79 1.50 -12.06
C ASP A 64 4.17 0.17 -11.39
N GLN A 65 3.89 0.01 -10.09
CA GLN A 65 4.11 -1.23 -9.33
C GLN A 65 2.96 -2.25 -9.44
N ASN A 66 2.08 -2.16 -10.46
CA ASN A 66 1.05 -3.16 -10.77
C ASN A 66 1.40 -4.00 -11.99
#